data_AF-A0A4S8MVZ6-F1
#
_entry.id   AF-A0A4S8MVZ6-F1
#
_cell.length_a   1.000
_cell.length_b   1.000
_cell.length_c   1.000
_cell.angle_alpha   90.00
_cell.angle_beta   90.00
_cell.angle_gamma   90.00
#
_symmetry.space_group_name_H-M   'P 1'
#
loop_
_entity.id
_entity.type
_entity.pdbx_description
1 polymer ?
#
loop_
_entity_poly.entity_id
_entity_poly.type
_entity_poly.pdbx_seq_one_letter_code
_entity_poly.pdbx_strand_id
1 'polypeptide(L)'
;MQQDSEARMSTLSSLSELSSTTTSGWTSGSQTPTGVGSSTARAIEGMGNVMLRGLDRIQLRVVDRRRLHTIKRYLDDDDGTKAPDESIYDDLIEFSMPDLAPIYGLKMRQEALQIMLVQIARRQTGMLLSRILHNVRNQLDQLCELLAELVSCFPQGWHGQRQQYTVSVLEHYFAACSPFEKHTIMPFLDFLLQIVQFHMIEPAISQYAMSVSEKLLPLSKPLDHPMAVLCLQSSKPRQETRPISLLTAKYSPALRKDTWVAMDDSLRARRRKKIDELVSELPKQWDPSSLPDAVMDLLNMICGTEQSFALPTIVKVFTSQSHEAWKALAEALAIIPYLEQVQVLYDMICHLDPTGQ
;
A
#
# COMPACT_ATOMS: atom_id res chain seq x y z
N MET A 1 -18.30 -41.85 40.40
CA MET A 1 -19.43 -42.79 40.29
C MET A 1 -20.43 -42.18 39.33
N GLN A 2 -20.99 -42.81 38.32
CA GLN A 2 -20.84 -44.11 37.65
C GLN A 2 -21.84 -43.95 36.49
N GLN A 3 -21.39 -43.81 35.24
CA GLN A 3 -21.31 -44.90 34.26
C GLN A 3 -22.63 -45.63 33.98
N ASP A 4 -22.90 -45.70 32.67
CA ASP A 4 -23.47 -46.83 31.93
C ASP A 4 -24.98 -47.07 31.98
N SER A 5 -25.62 -47.04 30.81
CA SER A 5 -25.85 -48.25 29.98
C SER A 5 -26.92 -47.92 28.93
N GLU A 6 -26.52 -47.86 27.65
CA GLU A 6 -26.63 -48.98 26.68
C GLU A 6 -28.07 -49.25 26.25
N ALA A 7 -28.45 -48.83 25.04
CA ALA A 7 -28.23 -49.55 23.78
C ALA A 7 -29.29 -50.62 23.51
N ARG A 8 -29.92 -50.52 22.34
CA ARG A 8 -29.89 -51.57 21.31
C ARG A 8 -30.45 -51.01 19.99
N MET A 9 -29.65 -51.00 18.91
CA MET A 9 -29.40 -52.12 17.97
C MET A 9 -30.70 -52.41 17.19
N SER A 10 -30.77 -52.46 15.86
CA SER A 10 -29.80 -52.81 14.82
C SER A 10 -30.54 -52.53 13.48
N THR A 11 -30.04 -52.60 12.24
CA THR A 11 -29.08 -53.52 11.62
C THR A 11 -29.00 -53.17 10.13
N LEU A 12 -27.80 -53.34 9.55
CA LEU A 12 -27.51 -53.88 8.21
C LEU A 12 -27.85 -52.97 7.01
N SER A 13 -26.99 -52.78 6.01
CA SER A 13 -25.80 -53.54 5.60
C SER A 13 -25.07 -52.71 4.53
N SER A 14 -23.74 -52.55 4.63
CA SER A 14 -22.73 -53.37 3.90
C SER A 14 -22.52 -52.86 2.47
N LEU A 15 -21.33 -52.74 1.89
CA LEU A 15 -19.97 -53.30 2.05
C LEU A 15 -19.20 -52.69 0.81
N SER A 16 -17.89 -52.46 0.70
CA SER A 16 -16.68 -52.88 1.41
C SER A 16 -15.55 -51.90 0.99
N GLU A 17 -14.61 -51.49 1.85
CA GLU A 17 -13.28 -52.12 2.09
C GLU A 17 -12.30 -51.96 0.88
N LEU A 18 -11.01 -51.61 1.00
CA LEU A 18 -9.98 -51.71 2.04
C LEU A 18 -9.03 -50.48 1.91
N SER A 19 -8.66 -49.73 2.98
CA SER A 19 -7.56 -49.96 3.94
C SER A 19 -6.20 -50.32 3.31
N SER A 20 -5.24 -49.38 3.29
CA SER A 20 -4.06 -49.30 4.21
C SER A 20 -3.20 -50.57 4.19
N THR A 21 -1.87 -50.55 4.09
CA THR A 21 -0.93 -50.02 5.11
C THR A 21 0.52 -50.31 4.64
N THR A 22 1.47 -49.65 5.31
CA THR A 22 2.89 -50.04 5.55
C THR A 22 3.95 -49.93 4.46
N THR A 23 4.79 -48.92 4.66
CA THR A 23 6.25 -48.96 4.50
C THR A 23 6.88 -50.19 5.17
N SER A 24 7.61 -50.98 4.39
CA SER A 24 8.89 -51.59 4.81
C SER A 24 9.64 -52.08 3.58
N GLY A 25 10.95 -51.85 3.56
CA GLY A 25 11.81 -52.17 2.44
C GLY A 25 11.97 -53.67 2.25
N TRP A 26 11.87 -54.10 1.00
CA TRP A 26 12.54 -55.30 0.48
C TRP A 26 13.35 -54.90 -0.74
N THR A 27 14.65 -55.07 -0.63
CA THR A 27 15.54 -55.30 -1.76
C THR A 27 15.03 -56.50 -2.55
N SER A 28 14.53 -56.26 -3.74
CA SER A 28 14.36 -57.28 -4.77
C SER A 28 14.64 -56.61 -6.10
N GLY A 29 15.71 -57.08 -6.75
CA GLY A 29 16.06 -56.69 -8.10
C GLY A 29 14.90 -56.98 -9.03
N SER A 30 14.14 -55.94 -9.33
CA SER A 30 13.14 -55.96 -10.40
C SER A 30 13.88 -55.67 -11.69
N GLN A 31 14.15 -56.74 -12.44
CA GLN A 31 14.53 -56.66 -13.83
C GLN A 31 13.47 -55.83 -14.56
N THR A 32 13.86 -54.64 -15.04
CA THR A 32 13.10 -53.91 -16.05
C THR A 32 12.76 -54.85 -17.19
N PRO A 33 11.49 -55.05 -17.57
CA PRO A 33 11.18 -55.66 -18.84
C PRO A 33 11.60 -54.67 -19.92
N THR A 34 12.81 -54.84 -20.44
CA THR A 34 13.32 -54.19 -21.65
C THR A 34 12.57 -54.79 -22.85
N GLY A 35 11.27 -54.51 -22.92
CA GLY A 35 10.45 -54.74 -24.10
C GLY A 35 10.54 -53.51 -25.00
N VAL A 36 10.58 -53.74 -26.32
CA VAL A 36 10.68 -52.74 -27.40
C VAL A 36 9.54 -51.70 -27.38
N GLY A 37 8.52 -51.86 -26.53
CA GLY A 37 7.44 -50.88 -26.27
C GLY A 37 7.64 -49.96 -25.06
N SER A 38 8.63 -50.18 -24.20
CA SER A 38 8.84 -49.39 -22.96
C SER A 38 9.40 -47.99 -23.22
N SER A 39 10.17 -47.81 -24.30
CA SER A 39 10.66 -46.50 -24.75
C SER A 39 9.54 -45.64 -25.33
N THR A 40 8.62 -46.24 -26.09
CA THR A 40 7.45 -45.55 -26.66
C THR A 40 6.47 -45.11 -25.58
N ALA A 41 6.23 -45.95 -24.57
CA ALA A 41 5.37 -45.61 -23.44
C ALA A 41 5.93 -44.43 -22.62
N ARG A 42 7.24 -44.42 -22.34
CA ARG A 42 7.91 -43.28 -21.68
C ARG A 42 7.89 -42.00 -22.54
N ALA A 43 7.97 -42.13 -23.86
CA ALA A 43 7.89 -40.99 -24.77
C ALA A 43 6.47 -40.37 -24.78
N ILE A 44 5.42 -41.21 -24.78
CA ILE A 44 4.03 -40.75 -24.71
C ILE A 44 3.73 -40.10 -23.36
N GLU A 45 4.19 -40.70 -22.26
CA GLU A 45 4.06 -40.14 -20.91
C GLU A 45 4.81 -38.80 -20.78
N GLY A 46 6.04 -38.73 -21.31
CA GLY A 46 6.81 -37.48 -21.37
C GLY A 46 6.11 -36.39 -22.19
N MET A 47 5.53 -36.74 -23.34
CA MET A 47 4.77 -35.81 -24.18
C MET A 47 3.49 -35.34 -23.50
N GLY A 48 2.76 -36.24 -22.81
CA GLY A 48 1.57 -35.91 -22.04
C GLY A 48 1.86 -34.92 -20.90
N ASN A 49 2.94 -35.14 -20.14
CA ASN A 49 3.34 -34.22 -19.07
C ASN A 49 3.78 -32.84 -19.59
N VAL A 50 4.46 -32.78 -20.75
CA VAL A 50 4.82 -31.50 -21.40
C VAL A 50 3.58 -30.79 -21.93
N MET A 51 2.63 -31.52 -22.51
CA MET A 51 1.39 -30.95 -23.05
C MET A 51 0.46 -30.44 -21.95
N LEU A 52 0.33 -31.16 -20.84
CA LEU A 52 -0.43 -30.72 -19.66
C LEU A 52 0.18 -29.45 -19.04
N ARG A 53 1.51 -29.44 -18.84
CA ARG A 53 2.21 -28.21 -18.40
C ARG A 53 2.07 -27.06 -19.40
N GLY A 54 1.98 -27.35 -20.69
CA GLY A 54 1.72 -26.38 -21.74
C GLY A 54 0.30 -25.80 -21.66
N LEU A 55 -0.71 -26.66 -21.45
CA LEU A 55 -2.11 -26.26 -21.29
C LEU A 55 -2.33 -25.46 -20.01
N ASP A 56 -1.74 -25.86 -18.89
CA ASP A 56 -1.82 -25.11 -17.63
C ASP A 56 -1.24 -23.70 -17.80
N ARG A 57 -0.09 -23.57 -18.48
CA ARG A 57 0.52 -22.26 -18.80
C ARG A 57 -0.34 -21.41 -19.73
N ILE A 58 -1.05 -22.03 -20.69
CA ILE A 58 -1.95 -21.30 -21.59
C ILE A 58 -3.20 -20.85 -20.84
N GLN A 59 -3.80 -21.72 -20.02
CA GLN A 59 -4.99 -21.38 -19.24
C GLN A 59 -4.70 -20.26 -18.24
N LEU A 60 -3.60 -20.35 -17.48
CA LEU A 60 -3.18 -19.29 -16.57
C LEU A 60 -3.04 -17.95 -17.32
N ARG A 61 -2.30 -17.93 -18.43
CA ARG A 61 -2.13 -16.71 -19.24
C ARG A 61 -3.44 -16.15 -19.79
N VAL A 62 -4.39 -17.00 -20.18
CA VAL A 62 -5.69 -16.54 -20.69
C VAL A 62 -6.54 -15.95 -19.56
N VAL A 63 -6.57 -16.60 -18.39
CA VAL A 63 -7.31 -16.11 -17.21
C VAL A 63 -6.72 -14.80 -16.72
N ASP A 64 -5.40 -14.71 -16.59
CA ASP A 64 -4.75 -13.50 -16.09
C ASP A 64 -4.87 -12.33 -17.06
N ARG A 65 -4.78 -12.60 -18.37
CA ARG A 65 -5.02 -11.57 -19.38
C ARG A 65 -6.47 -11.07 -19.37
N ARG A 66 -7.44 -11.95 -19.07
CA ARG A 66 -8.83 -11.53 -18.87
C ARG A 66 -8.97 -10.68 -17.61
N ARG A 67 -8.34 -11.07 -16.49
CA ARG A 67 -8.30 -10.25 -15.26
C ARG A 67 -7.74 -8.86 -15.54
N LEU A 68 -6.57 -8.77 -16.17
CA LEU A 68 -5.98 -7.48 -16.53
C LEU A 68 -6.85 -6.64 -17.47
N HIS A 69 -7.53 -7.28 -18.43
CA HIS A 69 -8.48 -6.58 -19.30
C HIS A 69 -9.69 -6.05 -18.52
N THR A 70 -10.20 -6.81 -17.55
CA THR A 70 -11.25 -6.37 -16.63
C THR A 70 -10.78 -5.18 -15.79
N ILE A 71 -9.57 -5.24 -15.24
CA ILE A 71 -8.95 -4.13 -14.47
C ILE A 71 -8.90 -2.87 -15.34
N LYS A 72 -8.37 -2.98 -16.55
CA LYS A 72 -8.26 -1.85 -17.49
C LYS A 72 -9.61 -1.22 -17.78
N ARG A 73 -10.61 -2.04 -18.15
CA ARG A 73 -11.96 -1.57 -18.44
C ARG A 73 -12.60 -0.90 -17.22
N TYR A 74 -12.43 -1.50 -16.05
CA TYR A 74 -12.96 -0.96 -14.80
C TYR A 74 -12.38 0.43 -14.47
N LEU A 75 -11.07 0.62 -14.70
CA LEU A 75 -10.38 1.88 -14.42
C LEU A 75 -10.52 2.94 -15.54
N ASP A 76 -10.89 2.52 -16.75
CA ASP A 76 -11.23 3.42 -17.86
C ASP A 76 -12.69 3.91 -17.78
N ASP A 77 -13.60 3.10 -17.21
CA ASP A 77 -15.00 3.47 -16.98
C ASP A 77 -15.08 4.51 -15.84
N ASP A 78 -15.09 5.81 -16.17
CA ASP A 78 -15.23 6.95 -15.23
C ASP A 78 -16.65 7.09 -14.62
N ASP A 79 -17.49 6.08 -14.79
CA ASP A 79 -18.80 6.01 -14.14
C ASP A 79 -18.58 5.74 -12.65
N GLY A 80 -18.35 6.81 -11.88
CA GLY A 80 -18.18 6.82 -10.41
C GLY A 80 -19.37 6.29 -9.60
N THR A 81 -20.25 5.52 -10.22
CA THR A 81 -21.42 4.84 -9.64
C THR A 81 -21.09 3.46 -9.07
N LYS A 82 -19.97 2.84 -9.48
CA LYS A 82 -19.56 1.53 -8.95
C LYS A 82 -18.70 1.72 -7.71
N ALA A 83 -19.02 0.99 -6.64
CA ALA A 83 -18.16 0.93 -5.46
C ALA A 83 -16.77 0.40 -5.87
N PRO A 84 -15.68 0.95 -5.29
CA PRO A 84 -14.33 0.52 -5.57
C PRO A 84 -14.15 -0.95 -5.15
N ASP A 85 -13.78 -1.82 -6.10
CA ASP A 85 -13.41 -3.20 -5.81
C ASP A 85 -11.92 -3.26 -5.46
N GLU A 86 -11.60 -3.50 -4.19
CA GLU A 86 -10.22 -3.59 -3.70
C GLU A 86 -9.40 -4.69 -4.36
N SER A 87 -10.04 -5.80 -4.74
CA SER A 87 -9.34 -6.96 -5.30
C SER A 87 -8.70 -6.66 -6.66
N ILE A 88 -9.26 -5.70 -7.40
CA ILE A 88 -8.70 -5.20 -8.67
C ILE A 88 -7.30 -4.62 -8.45
N TYR A 89 -7.07 -3.95 -7.31
CA TYR A 89 -5.79 -3.34 -6.99
C TYR A 89 -4.78 -4.37 -6.44
N ASP A 90 -5.24 -5.45 -5.78
CA ASP A 90 -4.37 -6.58 -5.46
C ASP A 90 -3.83 -7.24 -6.72
N ASP A 91 -4.74 -7.56 -7.65
CA ASP A 91 -4.40 -8.15 -8.94
C ASP A 91 -3.43 -7.25 -9.71
N LEU A 92 -3.68 -5.93 -9.70
CA LEU A 92 -2.82 -4.96 -10.36
C LEU A 92 -1.41 -4.93 -9.77
N ILE A 93 -1.29 -4.91 -8.44
CA ILE A 93 0.01 -4.96 -7.75
C ILE A 93 0.69 -6.29 -8.08
N GLU A 94 -0.01 -7.42 -7.95
CA GLU A 94 0.50 -8.74 -8.26
C GLU A 94 1.06 -8.83 -9.69
N PHE A 95 0.32 -8.34 -10.70
CA PHE A 95 0.78 -8.34 -12.09
C PHE A 95 1.96 -7.39 -12.34
N SER A 96 2.14 -6.37 -11.51
CA SER A 96 3.25 -5.42 -11.62
C SER A 96 4.56 -5.93 -11.00
N MET A 97 4.50 -6.96 -10.15
CA MET A 97 5.64 -7.42 -9.37
C MET A 97 6.80 -7.94 -10.24
N PRO A 98 8.05 -7.49 -10.01
CA PRO A 98 9.22 -7.91 -10.80
C PRO A 98 9.52 -9.41 -10.78
N ASP A 99 9.38 -10.04 -9.63
CA ASP A 99 9.67 -11.45 -9.40
C ASP A 99 8.66 -12.40 -10.07
N LEU A 100 7.45 -11.92 -10.34
CA LEU A 100 6.40 -12.67 -11.05
C LEU A 100 6.48 -12.52 -12.58
N ALA A 101 7.44 -11.76 -13.11
CA ALA A 101 7.67 -11.62 -14.55
C ALA A 101 7.85 -12.95 -15.31
N PRO A 102 8.51 -14.01 -14.78
CA PRO A 102 8.59 -15.32 -15.45
C PRO A 102 7.24 -16.02 -15.61
N ILE A 103 6.27 -15.73 -14.73
CA ILE A 103 4.94 -16.34 -14.71
C ILE A 103 4.03 -15.59 -15.67
N TYR A 104 3.92 -14.27 -15.49
CA TYR A 104 3.00 -13.38 -16.18
C TYR A 104 3.47 -12.92 -17.56
N GLY A 105 4.78 -12.93 -17.78
CA GLY A 105 5.41 -12.43 -18.99
C GLY A 105 5.51 -10.90 -19.01
N LEU A 106 6.55 -10.41 -19.68
CA LEU A 106 6.92 -8.99 -19.68
C LEU A 106 5.80 -8.06 -20.16
N LYS A 107 5.04 -8.46 -21.18
CA LYS A 107 3.98 -7.63 -21.76
C LYS A 107 2.84 -7.35 -20.77
N MET A 108 2.42 -8.36 -20.01
CA MET A 108 1.31 -8.21 -19.07
C MET A 108 1.71 -7.30 -17.90
N ARG A 109 2.94 -7.50 -17.40
CA ARG A 109 3.52 -6.63 -16.38
C ARG A 109 3.69 -5.18 -16.85
N GLN A 110 4.16 -4.96 -18.08
CA GLN A 110 4.24 -3.60 -18.64
C GLN A 110 2.87 -2.93 -18.73
N GLU A 111 1.83 -3.68 -19.09
CA GLU A 111 0.45 -3.16 -19.14
C GLU A 111 -0.07 -2.86 -17.72
N ALA A 112 0.23 -3.69 -16.72
CA ALA A 112 -0.08 -3.41 -15.31
C ALA A 112 0.63 -2.15 -14.79
N LEU A 113 1.94 -2.03 -15.03
CA LEU A 113 2.72 -0.82 -14.68
C LEU A 113 2.17 0.43 -15.37
N GLN A 114 1.77 0.32 -16.64
CA GLN A 114 1.14 1.42 -17.37
C GLN A 114 -0.17 1.85 -16.71
N ILE A 115 -1.02 0.90 -16.30
CA ILE A 115 -2.27 1.20 -15.59
C ILE A 115 -1.97 1.91 -14.26
N MET A 116 -1.02 1.42 -13.46
CA MET A 116 -0.61 2.09 -12.21
C MET A 116 -0.12 3.52 -12.46
N LEU A 117 0.73 3.72 -13.47
CA LEU A 117 1.23 5.04 -13.82
C LEU A 117 0.09 5.97 -14.26
N VAL A 118 -0.87 5.51 -15.05
CA VAL A 118 -2.05 6.31 -15.42
C VAL A 118 -2.87 6.71 -14.18
N GLN A 119 -3.07 5.81 -13.23
CA GLN A 119 -3.76 6.13 -11.97
C GLN A 119 -2.99 7.19 -11.16
N ILE A 120 -1.66 7.08 -11.10
CA ILE A 120 -0.79 8.08 -10.46
C ILE A 120 -0.90 9.43 -11.19
N ALA A 121 -0.83 9.45 -12.53
CA ALA A 121 -0.95 10.67 -13.33
C ALA A 121 -2.26 11.42 -13.07
N ARG A 122 -3.35 10.67 -12.85
CA ARG A 122 -4.69 11.20 -12.53
C ARG A 122 -4.88 11.54 -11.04
N ARG A 123 -3.90 11.28 -10.17
CA ARG A 123 -4.01 11.34 -8.69
C ARG A 123 -5.14 10.45 -8.13
N GLN A 124 -5.52 9.40 -8.86
CA GLN A 124 -6.49 8.39 -8.43
C GLN A 124 -5.76 7.27 -7.66
N THR A 125 -5.02 7.64 -6.62
CA THR A 125 -4.07 6.76 -5.94
C THR A 125 -4.58 6.15 -4.65
N GLY A 126 -5.76 6.56 -4.14
CA GLY A 126 -6.23 6.16 -2.81
C GLY A 126 -6.29 4.64 -2.60
N MET A 127 -6.97 3.93 -3.51
CA MET A 127 -7.08 2.46 -3.42
C MET A 127 -5.73 1.77 -3.67
N LEU A 128 -4.94 2.25 -4.63
CA LEU A 128 -3.60 1.73 -4.92
C LEU A 128 -2.70 1.85 -3.68
N LEU A 129 -2.71 3.02 -3.04
CA LEU A 129 -1.95 3.32 -1.83
C LEU A 129 -2.39 2.42 -0.66
N SER A 130 -3.70 2.27 -0.46
CA SER A 130 -4.27 1.37 0.54
C SER A 130 -3.71 -0.06 0.39
N ARG A 131 -3.78 -0.63 -0.81
CA ARG A 131 -3.32 -2.01 -1.06
C ARG A 131 -1.80 -2.15 -1.00
N ILE A 132 -1.03 -1.16 -1.47
CA ILE A 132 0.43 -1.15 -1.29
C ILE A 132 0.75 -1.26 0.20
N LEU A 133 0.16 -0.40 1.03
CA LEU A 133 0.44 -0.34 2.47
C LEU A 133 -0.04 -1.57 3.24
N HIS A 134 -1.17 -2.15 2.83
CA HIS A 134 -1.64 -3.41 3.36
C HIS A 134 -0.61 -4.54 3.15
N ASN A 135 0.00 -4.57 1.97
CA ASN A 135 0.97 -5.59 1.57
C ASN A 135 2.42 -5.32 2.06
N VAL A 136 2.74 -4.11 2.50
CA VAL A 136 4.09 -3.71 2.98
C VAL A 136 4.68 -4.72 3.96
N ARG A 137 3.89 -5.20 4.92
CA ARG A 137 4.41 -6.08 5.98
C ARG A 137 4.94 -7.42 5.45
N ASN A 138 4.33 -7.93 4.38
CA ASN A 138 4.66 -9.25 3.84
C ASN A 138 5.57 -9.17 2.60
N GLN A 139 5.58 -8.02 1.92
CA GLN A 139 6.18 -7.85 0.59
C GLN A 139 7.03 -6.57 0.48
N LEU A 140 7.62 -6.09 1.57
CA LEU A 140 8.37 -4.82 1.58
C LEU A 140 9.44 -4.74 0.48
N ASP A 141 10.31 -5.74 0.36
CA ASP A 141 11.41 -5.75 -0.61
C ASP A 141 10.88 -5.67 -2.04
N GLN A 142 9.89 -6.50 -2.31
CA GLN A 142 9.11 -6.61 -3.54
C GLN A 142 8.45 -5.27 -3.94
N LEU A 143 7.83 -4.57 -2.99
CA LEU A 143 7.23 -3.26 -3.20
C LEU A 143 8.28 -2.16 -3.40
N CYS A 144 9.43 -2.27 -2.74
CA CYS A 144 10.56 -1.37 -2.95
C CYS A 144 11.11 -1.55 -4.39
N GLU A 145 11.26 -2.78 -4.87
CA GLU A 145 11.64 -3.04 -6.26
C GLU A 145 10.62 -2.47 -7.26
N LEU A 146 9.32 -2.63 -6.99
CA LEU A 146 8.25 -2.03 -7.78
C LEU A 146 8.36 -0.49 -7.82
N LEU A 147 8.58 0.16 -6.67
CA LEU A 147 8.78 1.61 -6.62
C LEU A 147 10.03 2.04 -7.39
N ALA A 148 11.15 1.31 -7.27
CA ALA A 148 12.34 1.58 -8.07
C ALA A 148 12.06 1.48 -9.57
N GLU A 149 11.28 0.50 -9.99
CA GLU A 149 10.91 0.31 -11.38
C GLU A 149 9.97 1.41 -11.90
N LEU A 150 8.99 1.83 -11.11
CA LEU A 150 8.12 2.96 -11.48
C LEU A 150 8.95 4.23 -11.73
N VAL A 151 9.96 4.48 -10.89
CA VAL A 151 10.88 5.61 -11.06
C VAL A 151 11.71 5.44 -12.33
N SER A 152 12.13 4.21 -12.60
CA SER A 152 13.00 3.93 -13.73
C SER A 152 12.28 3.91 -15.08
N CYS A 153 10.95 3.91 -15.06
CA CYS A 153 10.13 4.16 -16.24
C CYS A 153 10.30 5.60 -16.77
N PHE A 154 10.65 6.57 -15.92
CA PHE A 154 10.76 7.98 -16.32
C PHE A 154 12.01 8.30 -17.15
N PRO A 155 11.96 9.36 -17.99
CA PRO A 155 13.05 9.69 -18.91
C PRO A 155 14.39 9.89 -18.21
N GLN A 156 15.49 9.56 -18.90
CA GLN A 156 16.84 9.59 -18.33
C GLN A 156 17.26 10.98 -17.83
N GLY A 157 16.74 12.05 -18.46
CA GLY A 157 16.95 13.42 -18.00
C GLY A 157 16.39 13.71 -16.60
N TRP A 158 15.59 12.78 -16.06
CA TRP A 158 14.99 12.88 -14.73
C TRP A 158 15.86 12.18 -13.68
N HIS A 159 16.53 11.06 -13.99
CA HIS A 159 17.26 10.22 -12.99
C HIS A 159 18.70 9.80 -13.33
N GLY A 160 19.30 10.30 -14.42
CA GLY A 160 20.74 10.15 -14.69
C GLY A 160 21.24 8.72 -14.98
N GLN A 161 20.37 7.71 -15.09
CA GLN A 161 20.75 6.31 -15.38
C GLN A 161 20.13 5.79 -16.68
N ARG A 162 20.85 4.87 -17.35
CA ARG A 162 20.43 4.20 -18.59
C ARG A 162 19.45 3.07 -18.27
N GLN A 163 18.26 3.09 -18.84
CA GLN A 163 17.33 1.96 -18.82
C GLN A 163 16.61 1.72 -20.17
N GLN A 164 16.08 0.49 -20.30
CA GLN A 164 15.56 -0.16 -21.52
C GLN A 164 14.02 -0.22 -21.59
N TYR A 165 13.29 0.53 -20.76
CA TYR A 165 11.83 0.51 -20.81
C TYR A 165 11.29 1.32 -21.99
N THR A 166 10.24 0.78 -22.61
CA THR A 166 9.64 1.28 -23.85
C THR A 166 8.92 2.60 -23.61
N VAL A 167 9.21 3.58 -24.46
CA VAL A 167 8.56 4.90 -24.57
C VAL A 167 7.02 4.82 -24.44
N SER A 168 6.41 3.71 -24.88
CA SER A 168 4.98 3.47 -24.85
C SER A 168 4.31 3.51 -23.47
N VAL A 169 5.00 3.12 -22.39
CA VAL A 169 4.41 3.13 -21.03
C VAL A 169 4.20 4.57 -20.56
N LEU A 170 5.18 5.43 -20.79
CA LEU A 170 5.12 6.84 -20.41
C LEU A 170 4.17 7.68 -21.26
N GLU A 171 3.96 7.32 -22.53
CA GLU A 171 3.02 8.05 -23.40
C GLU A 171 1.63 8.15 -22.77
N HIS A 172 1.15 7.06 -22.15
CA HIS A 172 -0.14 7.02 -21.48
C HIS A 172 -0.14 7.82 -20.17
N TYR A 173 0.96 7.77 -19.42
CA TYR A 173 1.14 8.60 -18.23
C TYR A 173 1.05 10.09 -18.60
N PHE A 174 1.81 10.55 -19.59
CA PHE A 174 1.80 11.96 -20.00
C PHE A 174 0.47 12.39 -20.59
N ALA A 175 -0.21 11.53 -21.34
CA ALA A 175 -1.55 11.80 -21.85
C ALA A 175 -2.61 11.91 -20.73
N ALA A 176 -2.38 11.25 -19.60
CA ALA A 176 -3.28 11.27 -18.44
C ALA A 176 -2.98 12.42 -17.46
N CYS A 177 -1.80 13.04 -17.52
CA CYS A 177 -1.47 14.22 -16.72
C CYS A 177 -2.35 15.42 -17.10
N SER A 178 -2.67 16.27 -16.11
CA SER A 178 -3.41 17.50 -16.39
C SER A 178 -2.54 18.49 -17.20
N PRO A 179 -3.10 19.13 -18.25
CA PRO A 179 -2.35 20.09 -19.06
C PRO A 179 -1.99 21.38 -18.31
N PHE A 180 -2.60 21.60 -17.14
CA PHE A 180 -2.36 22.78 -16.30
C PHE A 180 -1.27 22.56 -15.24
N GLU A 181 -0.63 21.39 -15.23
CA GLU A 181 0.44 21.11 -14.30
C GLU A 181 1.71 21.88 -14.63
N LYS A 182 2.39 22.39 -13.60
CA LYS A 182 3.71 23.02 -13.74
C LYS A 182 4.73 22.08 -14.37
N HIS A 183 4.61 20.78 -14.08
CA HIS A 183 5.46 19.72 -14.64
C HIS A 183 4.75 18.38 -14.52
N THR A 184 4.92 17.51 -15.51
CA THR A 184 4.33 16.16 -15.56
C THR A 184 4.82 15.21 -14.48
N ILE A 185 5.82 15.58 -13.66
CA ILE A 185 6.33 14.73 -12.57
C ILE A 185 5.54 14.94 -11.27
N MET A 186 4.75 16.02 -11.20
CA MET A 186 4.01 16.42 -10.01
C MET A 186 3.11 15.29 -9.45
N PRO A 187 2.31 14.57 -10.26
CA PRO A 187 1.46 13.50 -9.73
C PRO A 187 2.26 12.36 -9.11
N PHE A 188 3.42 12.04 -9.69
CA PHE A 188 4.32 11.03 -9.13
C PHE A 188 4.96 11.48 -7.81
N LEU A 189 5.37 12.75 -7.71
CA LEU A 189 5.87 13.31 -6.45
C LEU A 189 4.77 13.37 -5.37
N ASP A 190 3.54 13.70 -5.76
CA ASP A 190 2.37 13.68 -4.87
C ASP A 190 2.15 12.27 -4.33
N PHE A 191 2.22 11.25 -5.19
CA PHE A 191 2.12 9.85 -4.80
C PHE A 191 3.23 9.41 -3.82
N LEU A 192 4.49 9.76 -4.09
CA LEU A 192 5.59 9.48 -3.15
C LEU A 192 5.40 10.21 -1.82
N LEU A 193 4.90 11.45 -1.84
CA LEU A 193 4.57 12.20 -0.63
C LEU A 193 3.45 11.53 0.17
N GLN A 194 2.46 10.95 -0.48
CA GLN A 194 1.43 10.15 0.18
C GLN A 194 2.02 8.94 0.89
N ILE A 195 2.95 8.20 0.26
CA ILE A 195 3.64 7.07 0.89
C ILE A 195 4.44 7.52 2.12
N VAL A 196 5.19 8.63 2.02
CA VAL A 196 6.03 9.14 3.13
C VAL A 196 5.20 9.58 4.35
N GLN A 197 3.95 9.99 4.17
CA GLN A 197 3.06 10.33 5.29
C GLN A 197 2.79 9.14 6.24
N PHE A 198 3.02 7.91 5.79
CA PHE A 198 2.88 6.69 6.62
C PHE A 198 4.09 6.38 7.50
N HIS A 199 5.10 7.24 7.58
CA HIS A 199 6.34 6.99 8.32
C HIS A 199 6.14 6.55 9.79
N MET A 200 5.10 7.00 10.49
CA MET A 200 4.83 6.56 11.87
C MET A 200 4.36 5.11 11.97
N ILE A 201 3.78 4.55 10.90
CA ILE A 201 3.24 3.19 10.87
C ILE A 201 4.22 2.25 10.17
N GLU A 202 4.75 2.69 9.02
CA GLU A 202 5.64 1.94 8.13
C GLU A 202 6.86 2.80 7.77
N PRO A 203 7.84 2.93 8.68
CA PRO A 203 9.01 3.78 8.44
C PRO A 203 9.88 3.27 7.29
N ALA A 204 9.92 1.94 7.06
CA ALA A 204 10.79 1.34 6.05
C ALA A 204 10.40 1.75 4.61
N ILE A 205 9.13 1.61 4.23
CA ILE A 205 8.68 2.04 2.89
C ILE A 205 8.77 3.57 2.74
N SER A 206 8.57 4.32 3.82
CA SER A 206 8.72 5.78 3.80
C SER A 206 10.18 6.19 3.56
N GLN A 207 11.14 5.55 4.22
CA GLN A 207 12.56 5.76 3.98
C GLN A 207 12.95 5.38 2.54
N TYR A 208 12.36 4.32 2.00
CA TYR A 208 12.60 3.93 0.62
C TYR A 208 12.05 4.97 -0.37
N ALA A 209 10.81 5.41 -0.19
CA ALA A 209 10.21 6.47 -1.00
C ALA A 209 11.02 7.77 -0.94
N MET A 210 11.60 8.09 0.23
CA MET A 210 12.54 9.20 0.40
C MET A 210 13.82 9.01 -0.41
N SER A 211 14.46 7.84 -0.34
CA SER A 211 15.68 7.52 -1.10
C SER A 211 15.45 7.57 -2.61
N VAL A 212 14.29 7.08 -3.07
CA VAL A 212 13.84 7.22 -4.45
C VAL A 212 13.71 8.69 -4.84
N SER A 213 13.12 9.50 -3.97
CA SER A 213 12.86 10.92 -4.21
C SER A 213 14.12 11.77 -4.25
N GLU A 214 15.21 11.32 -3.61
CA GLU A 214 16.52 11.97 -3.75
C GLU A 214 17.02 11.95 -5.20
N LYS A 215 16.71 10.90 -5.96
CA LYS A 215 17.02 10.81 -7.40
C LYS A 215 16.19 11.77 -8.25
N LEU A 216 15.05 12.21 -7.72
CA LEU A 216 14.12 13.18 -8.31
C LEU A 216 14.40 14.63 -7.85
N LEU A 217 15.34 14.84 -6.92
CA LEU A 217 15.59 16.14 -6.30
C LEU A 217 15.88 17.30 -7.29
N PRO A 218 16.64 17.10 -8.40
CA PRO A 218 16.85 18.15 -9.39
C PRO A 218 15.56 18.68 -10.01
N LEU A 219 14.52 17.84 -10.10
CA LEU A 219 13.22 18.19 -10.65
C LEU A 219 12.27 18.75 -9.59
N SER A 220 12.28 18.19 -8.37
CA SER A 220 11.34 18.61 -7.33
C SER A 220 11.70 19.97 -6.71
N LYS A 221 13.00 20.32 -6.66
CA LYS A 221 13.48 21.58 -6.09
C LYS A 221 12.93 22.85 -6.78
N PRO A 222 12.99 23.00 -8.12
CA PRO A 222 12.42 24.19 -8.79
C PRO A 222 10.88 24.25 -8.75
N LEU A 223 10.21 23.17 -8.34
CA LEU A 223 8.75 23.09 -8.26
C LEU A 223 8.20 23.47 -6.88
N ASP A 224 9.08 23.80 -5.91
CA ASP A 224 8.73 24.04 -4.50
C ASP A 224 7.93 22.88 -3.88
N HIS A 225 8.15 21.65 -4.35
CA HIS A 225 7.42 20.48 -3.89
C HIS A 225 7.89 20.02 -2.49
N PRO A 226 7.01 19.59 -1.56
CA PRO A 226 7.39 19.15 -0.21
C PRO A 226 8.47 18.07 -0.18
N MET A 227 8.44 17.14 -1.13
CA MET A 227 9.47 16.09 -1.22
C MET A 227 10.89 16.63 -1.36
N ALA A 228 11.08 17.78 -2.03
CA ALA A 228 12.41 18.41 -2.10
C ALA A 228 12.90 18.86 -0.71
N VAL A 229 12.01 19.44 0.08
CA VAL A 229 12.30 19.86 1.46
C VAL A 229 12.62 18.66 2.32
N LEU A 230 11.81 17.60 2.23
CA LEU A 230 12.01 16.37 3.00
C LEU A 230 13.35 15.70 2.66
N CYS A 231 13.73 15.61 1.38
CA CYS A 231 15.03 15.03 0.97
C CYS A 231 16.23 15.90 1.41
N LEU A 232 16.06 17.22 1.44
CA LEU A 232 17.10 18.12 1.96
C LEU A 232 17.23 18.01 3.49
N GLN A 233 16.14 17.70 4.19
CA GLN A 233 16.15 17.45 5.63
C GLN A 233 16.77 16.10 5.99
N SER A 234 16.47 15.03 5.23
CA SER A 234 17.09 13.71 5.44
C SER A 234 18.62 13.76 5.31
N SER A 235 19.12 14.55 4.36
CA SER A 235 20.57 14.73 4.15
C SER A 235 21.25 15.68 5.14
N LYS A 236 20.49 16.48 5.91
CA LYS A 236 21.01 17.47 6.88
C LYS A 236 20.30 17.37 8.23
N PRO A 237 20.59 16.32 9.04
CA PRO A 237 19.90 16.06 10.30
C PRO A 237 20.09 17.14 11.38
N ARG A 238 20.95 18.14 11.16
CA ARG A 238 21.19 19.25 12.09
C ARG A 238 20.30 20.48 11.84
N GLN A 239 19.49 20.49 10.78
CA GLN A 239 18.55 21.59 10.49
C GLN A 239 17.18 21.30 11.09
N GLU A 240 16.40 22.36 11.35
CA GLU A 240 15.00 22.23 11.79
C GLU A 240 14.22 21.30 10.85
N THR A 241 13.80 20.16 11.39
CA THR A 241 12.93 19.21 10.73
C THR A 241 11.54 19.83 10.64
N ARG A 242 11.01 19.89 9.42
CA ARG A 242 9.65 20.38 9.20
C ARG A 242 8.75 19.15 9.18
N PRO A 243 7.69 19.12 9.99
CA PRO A 243 6.79 17.97 10.05
C PRO A 243 6.18 17.69 8.68
N ILE A 244 6.08 16.40 8.32
CA ILE A 244 5.61 15.96 6.99
C ILE A 244 4.16 16.41 6.80
N SER A 245 3.33 16.31 7.83
CA SER A 245 1.92 16.70 7.80
C SER A 245 1.75 18.19 7.61
N LEU A 246 2.60 19.01 8.26
CA LEU A 246 2.57 20.46 8.12
C LEU A 246 2.92 20.87 6.69
N LEU A 247 4.00 20.28 6.15
CA LEU A 247 4.43 20.51 4.77
C LEU A 247 3.35 20.09 3.75
N THR A 248 2.77 18.90 3.94
CA THR A 248 1.74 18.37 3.05
C THR A 248 0.47 19.20 3.13
N ALA A 249 -0.01 19.54 4.32
CA ALA A 249 -1.23 20.31 4.50
C ALA A 249 -1.10 21.73 3.92
N LYS A 250 0.06 22.38 4.06
CA LYS A 250 0.32 23.68 3.43
C LYS A 250 0.37 23.60 1.91
N TYR A 251 0.89 22.50 1.38
CA TYR A 251 1.02 22.28 -0.06
C TYR A 251 -0.31 21.89 -0.72
N SER A 252 -1.00 20.91 -0.16
CA SER A 252 -2.29 20.42 -0.62
C SER A 252 -3.07 19.77 0.54
N PRO A 253 -4.03 20.50 1.15
CA PRO A 253 -4.92 19.94 2.18
C PRO A 253 -5.71 18.73 1.67
N ALA A 254 -6.13 18.75 0.40
CA ALA A 254 -6.83 17.65 -0.24
C ALA A 254 -5.97 16.39 -0.28
N LEU A 255 -4.71 16.50 -0.73
CA LEU A 255 -3.78 15.36 -0.77
C LEU A 255 -3.59 14.75 0.62
N ARG A 256 -3.52 15.59 1.67
CA ARG A 256 -3.40 15.13 3.06
C ARG A 256 -4.62 14.35 3.52
N LYS A 257 -5.81 14.86 3.19
CA LYS A 257 -7.09 14.22 3.50
C LYS A 257 -7.25 12.89 2.75
N ASP A 258 -6.89 12.86 1.48
CA ASP A 258 -6.98 11.67 0.63
C ASP A 258 -6.08 10.54 1.15
N THR A 259 -4.87 10.86 1.62
CA THR A 259 -3.99 9.89 2.30
C THR A 259 -4.69 9.23 3.50
N TRP A 260 -5.46 10.01 4.26
CA TRP A 260 -6.20 9.52 5.43
C TRP A 260 -7.38 8.64 5.04
N VAL A 261 -8.15 9.07 4.04
CA VAL A 261 -9.30 8.33 3.51
C VAL A 261 -8.85 7.00 2.89
N ALA A 262 -7.67 6.97 2.28
CA ALA A 262 -7.07 5.76 1.72
C ALA A 262 -6.69 4.71 2.78
N MET A 263 -6.61 5.05 4.06
CA MET A 263 -6.21 4.10 5.10
C MET A 263 -7.35 3.12 5.41
N ASP A 264 -7.07 1.82 5.28
CA ASP A 264 -7.97 0.78 5.81
C ASP A 264 -8.09 0.87 7.35
N ASP A 265 -9.10 0.20 7.91
CA ASP A 265 -9.36 0.24 9.36
C ASP A 265 -8.16 -0.25 10.20
N SER A 266 -7.38 -1.19 9.66
CA SER A 266 -6.19 -1.75 10.31
C SER A 266 -5.07 -0.72 10.41
N LEU A 267 -4.77 -0.03 9.32
CA LEU A 267 -3.80 1.07 9.26
C LEU A 267 -4.25 2.23 10.16
N ARG A 268 -5.52 2.61 10.12
CA ARG A 268 -6.06 3.66 11.01
C ARG A 268 -5.94 3.26 12.48
N ALA A 269 -6.26 2.02 12.84
CA ALA A 269 -6.09 1.53 14.20
C ALA A 269 -4.63 1.58 14.68
N ARG A 270 -3.68 1.20 13.81
CA ARG A 270 -2.25 1.30 14.11
C ARG A 270 -1.79 2.75 14.26
N ARG A 271 -2.25 3.65 13.39
CA ARG A 271 -1.95 5.09 13.48
C ARG A 271 -2.47 5.67 14.79
N ARG A 272 -3.72 5.38 15.16
CA ARG A 272 -4.33 5.80 16.43
C ARG A 272 -3.53 5.32 17.63
N LYS A 273 -3.16 4.03 17.65
CA LYS A 273 -2.32 3.47 18.70
C LYS A 273 -1.01 4.24 18.83
N LYS A 274 -0.36 4.55 17.71
CA LYS A 274 0.92 5.28 17.72
C LYS A 274 0.77 6.72 18.20
N ILE A 275 -0.33 7.38 17.84
CA ILE A 275 -0.67 8.72 18.34
C ILE A 275 -0.90 8.70 19.85
N ASP A 276 -1.69 7.74 20.36
CA ASP A 276 -1.97 7.64 21.80
C ASP A 276 -0.69 7.34 22.60
N GLU A 277 0.19 6.46 22.10
CA GLU A 277 1.54 6.25 22.66
C GLU A 277 2.32 7.56 22.76
N LEU A 278 2.43 8.33 21.67
CA LEU A 278 3.16 9.61 21.66
C LEU A 278 2.55 10.65 22.61
N VAL A 279 1.22 10.74 22.66
CA VAL A 279 0.54 11.72 23.53
C VAL A 279 0.67 11.31 25.00
N SER A 280 0.72 10.01 25.31
CA SER A 280 0.89 9.51 26.68
C SER A 280 2.28 9.81 27.28
N GLU A 281 3.28 10.06 26.45
CA GLU A 281 4.65 10.39 26.87
C GLU A 281 4.81 11.88 27.22
N LEU A 282 3.82 12.73 26.90
CA LEU A 282 3.85 14.15 27.24
C LEU A 282 3.77 14.37 28.77
N PRO A 283 4.56 15.32 29.33
CA PRO A 283 5.49 16.24 28.68
C PRO A 283 6.95 15.75 28.60
N LYS A 284 7.23 14.48 28.97
CA LYS A 284 8.58 14.05 29.40
C LYS A 284 9.56 13.81 28.26
N GLN A 285 9.13 13.14 27.20
CA GLN A 285 9.94 12.84 26.01
C GLN A 285 9.01 12.79 24.81
N TRP A 286 9.42 13.40 23.70
CA TRP A 286 8.68 13.31 22.44
C TRP A 286 9.63 13.63 21.28
N ASP A 287 9.30 13.09 20.10
CA ASP A 287 10.04 13.34 18.87
C ASP A 287 9.54 14.64 18.20
N PRO A 288 10.43 15.64 17.99
CA PRO A 288 10.14 16.91 17.32
C PRO A 288 9.40 16.78 15.99
N SER A 289 9.63 15.69 15.26
CA SER A 289 9.02 15.47 13.95
C SER A 289 7.64 14.79 14.02
N SER A 290 7.41 13.93 15.02
CA SER A 290 6.21 13.11 15.13
C SER A 290 5.02 13.81 15.83
N LEU A 291 5.26 14.69 16.80
CA LEU A 291 4.16 15.34 17.54
C LEU A 291 3.30 16.25 16.64
N PRO A 292 3.87 17.13 15.79
CA PRO A 292 3.03 17.95 14.92
C PRO A 292 2.26 17.11 13.90
N ASP A 293 2.82 15.98 13.48
CA ASP A 293 2.13 15.02 12.61
C ASP A 293 0.94 14.36 13.31
N ALA A 294 1.11 13.95 14.57
CA ALA A 294 0.04 13.43 15.41
C ALA A 294 -1.06 14.48 15.67
N VAL A 295 -0.68 15.73 15.93
CA VAL A 295 -1.63 16.83 16.15
C VAL A 295 -2.44 17.11 14.89
N MET A 296 -1.80 17.22 13.72
CA MET A 296 -2.50 17.37 12.44
C MET A 296 -3.47 16.21 12.17
N ASP A 297 -3.08 14.97 12.49
CA ASP A 297 -3.96 13.81 12.37
C ASP A 297 -5.19 13.91 13.26
N LEU A 298 -4.99 14.25 14.53
CA LEU A 298 -6.09 14.41 15.49
C LEU A 298 -7.08 15.49 15.01
N LEU A 299 -6.58 16.62 14.52
CA LEU A 299 -7.46 17.68 14.00
C LEU A 299 -8.25 17.21 12.77
N ASN A 300 -7.61 16.50 11.83
CA ASN A 300 -8.32 15.92 10.68
C ASN A 300 -9.38 14.88 11.10
N MET A 301 -9.10 14.08 12.13
CA MET A 301 -10.05 13.10 12.68
C MET A 301 -11.26 13.78 13.36
N ILE A 302 -11.06 14.92 14.02
CA ILE A 302 -12.15 15.71 14.64
C ILE A 302 -13.08 16.26 13.55
N CYS A 303 -12.54 16.71 12.42
CA CYS A 303 -13.35 17.11 11.27
C CYS A 303 -14.03 15.92 10.54
N GLY A 304 -13.71 14.68 10.91
CA GLY A 304 -14.18 13.46 10.28
C GLY A 304 -15.07 12.58 11.17
N THR A 305 -15.03 11.27 10.94
CA THR A 305 -15.86 10.29 11.65
C THR A 305 -15.22 9.74 12.93
N GLU A 306 -13.99 10.15 13.26
CA GLU A 306 -13.20 9.58 14.37
C GLU A 306 -13.11 10.53 15.59
N GLN A 307 -14.09 11.44 15.73
CA GLN A 307 -14.17 12.43 16.81
C GLN A 307 -14.05 11.82 18.21
N SER A 308 -14.68 10.65 18.45
CA SER A 308 -14.70 10.00 19.76
C SER A 308 -13.31 9.59 20.27
N PHE A 309 -12.38 9.30 19.36
CA PHE A 309 -10.98 9.04 19.70
C PHE A 309 -10.16 10.34 19.75
N ALA A 310 -10.37 11.21 18.76
CA ALA A 310 -9.49 12.34 18.55
C ALA A 310 -9.68 13.47 19.58
N LEU A 311 -10.92 13.73 19.98
CA LEU A 311 -11.26 14.83 20.88
C LEU A 311 -10.67 14.67 22.30
N PRO A 312 -10.79 13.50 22.97
CA PRO A 312 -10.13 13.31 24.26
C PRO A 312 -8.61 13.40 24.15
N THR A 313 -8.04 12.94 23.02
CA THR A 313 -6.60 12.89 22.80
C THR A 313 -6.03 14.29 22.56
N ILE A 314 -6.69 15.14 21.77
CA ILE A 314 -6.24 16.53 21.56
C ILE A 314 -6.35 17.36 22.84
N VAL A 315 -7.34 17.06 23.71
CA VAL A 315 -7.45 17.68 25.03
C VAL A 315 -6.27 17.32 25.94
N LYS A 316 -5.77 16.07 25.90
CA LYS A 316 -4.52 15.69 26.60
C LYS A 316 -3.32 16.51 26.08
N VAL A 317 -3.22 16.72 24.76
CA VAL A 317 -2.16 17.55 24.16
C VAL A 317 -2.25 18.98 24.69
N PHE A 318 -3.44 19.58 24.67
CA PHE A 318 -3.71 20.93 25.16
C PHE A 318 -3.40 21.09 26.66
N THR A 319 -3.76 20.10 27.48
CA THR A 319 -3.59 20.13 28.94
C THR A 319 -2.18 19.71 29.40
N SER A 320 -1.33 19.24 28.49
CA SER A 320 0.00 18.67 28.80
C SER A 320 1.02 19.66 29.39
N GLN A 321 0.72 20.96 29.44
CA GLN A 321 1.63 22.05 29.83
C GLN A 321 2.94 22.10 29.01
N SER A 322 3.02 21.40 27.88
CA SER A 322 4.18 21.38 26.99
C SER A 322 4.12 22.55 26.01
N HIS A 323 5.03 23.53 26.12
CA HIS A 323 5.13 24.65 25.18
C HIS A 323 5.17 24.20 23.71
N GLU A 324 5.84 23.07 23.44
CA GLU A 324 6.00 22.56 22.10
C GLU A 324 4.74 21.84 21.59
N ALA A 325 3.96 21.21 22.47
CA ALA A 325 2.63 20.72 22.14
C ALA A 325 1.68 21.86 21.75
N TRP A 326 1.75 22.97 22.48
CA TRP A 326 1.01 24.19 22.15
C TRP A 326 1.44 24.81 20.83
N LYS A 327 2.75 24.87 20.57
CA LYS A 327 3.30 25.34 19.30
C LYS A 327 2.82 24.46 18.14
N ALA A 328 2.92 23.14 18.28
CA ALA A 328 2.44 22.19 17.27
C ALA A 328 0.94 22.37 16.99
N LEU A 329 0.12 22.53 18.04
CA LEU A 329 -1.31 22.81 17.91
C LEU A 329 -1.59 24.14 17.21
N ALA A 330 -0.88 25.20 17.56
CA ALA A 330 -1.05 26.50 16.93
C ALA A 330 -0.66 26.47 15.45
N GLU A 331 0.46 25.85 15.11
CA GLU A 331 0.92 25.68 13.72
C GLU A 331 -0.08 24.84 12.91
N ALA A 332 -0.61 23.78 13.51
CA ALA A 332 -1.59 22.90 12.88
C ALA A 332 -2.92 23.61 12.61
N LEU A 333 -3.46 24.31 13.62
CA LEU A 333 -4.69 25.09 13.48
C LEU A 333 -4.56 26.18 12.43
N ALA A 334 -3.39 26.85 12.34
CA ALA A 334 -3.17 27.91 11.36
C ALA A 334 -3.28 27.46 9.88
N ILE A 335 -3.20 26.16 9.60
CA ILE A 335 -3.29 25.60 8.24
C ILE A 335 -4.71 25.13 7.90
N ILE A 336 -5.49 24.75 8.90
CA ILE A 336 -6.86 24.26 8.72
C ILE A 336 -7.78 25.42 8.29
N PRO A 337 -8.80 25.22 7.43
CA PRO A 337 -9.76 26.26 7.09
C PRO A 337 -10.46 26.83 8.33
N TYR A 338 -10.70 28.15 8.35
CA TYR A 338 -11.28 28.84 9.52
C TYR A 338 -12.58 28.19 10.05
N LEU A 339 -13.47 27.72 9.17
CA LEU A 339 -14.71 27.07 9.57
C LEU A 339 -14.46 25.77 10.35
N GLU A 340 -13.48 24.97 9.91
CA GLU A 340 -13.06 23.75 10.58
C GLU A 340 -12.34 24.07 11.90
N GLN A 341 -11.54 25.14 11.94
CA GLN A 341 -10.92 25.62 13.19
C GLN A 341 -11.97 25.96 14.25
N VAL A 342 -13.02 26.71 13.87
CA VAL A 342 -14.10 27.10 14.81
C VAL A 342 -14.83 25.88 15.34
N GLN A 343 -15.13 24.90 14.47
CA GLN A 343 -15.78 23.65 14.88
C GLN A 343 -14.92 22.86 15.86
N VAL A 344 -13.65 22.64 15.53
CA VAL A 344 -12.69 21.94 16.40
C VAL A 344 -12.59 22.62 17.75
N LEU A 345 -12.42 23.94 17.78
CA LEU A 345 -12.28 24.70 19.02
C LEU A 345 -13.55 24.65 19.86
N TYR A 346 -14.73 24.75 19.23
CA TYR A 346 -16.01 24.59 19.91
C TYR A 346 -16.12 23.20 20.56
N ASP A 347 -15.83 22.13 19.80
CA ASP A 347 -15.90 20.76 20.31
C ASP A 347 -14.91 20.54 21.45
N MET A 348 -13.70 21.09 21.36
CA MET A 348 -12.70 21.04 22.44
C MET A 348 -13.19 21.75 23.71
N ILE A 349 -13.80 22.93 23.58
CA ILE A 349 -14.34 23.69 24.72
C ILE A 349 -15.47 22.91 25.38
N CYS A 350 -16.42 22.36 24.61
CA CYS A 350 -17.52 21.54 25.13
C CYS A 350 -17.02 20.29 25.86
N HIS A 351 -15.86 19.75 25.46
CA HIS A 351 -15.28 18.57 26.11
C HIS A 351 -14.50 18.92 27.40
N LEU A 352 -13.93 20.13 27.47
CA LEU A 352 -13.21 20.63 28.65
C LEU A 352 -14.16 21.05 29.78
N ASP A 353 -15.37 21.51 29.44
CA ASP A 353 -16.43 21.83 30.40
C ASP A 353 -17.70 21.00 30.13
N PRO A 354 -17.73 19.72 30.58
CA PRO A 354 -18.92 18.89 30.44
C PRO A 354 -20.10 19.37 31.32
N THR A 355 -19.89 20.38 32.16
CA THR A 355 -20.86 20.90 33.14
C THR A 355 -21.49 22.24 32.76
N GLY A 356 -20.93 22.97 31.81
CA GLY A 356 -21.45 24.27 31.37
C GLY A 356 -21.55 25.30 32.49
N GLN A 357 -20.55 25.38 33.37
CA GLN A 357 -20.54 26.29 34.53
C GLN A 357 -19.44 27.35 34.45
#